data_AF-A0A2D8KDM7-F1
#
_entry.id   AF-A0A2D8KDM7-F1
#
_cell.length_a   1.000
_cell.length_b   1.000
_cell.length_c   1.000
_cell.angle_alpha   90.00
_cell.angle_beta   90.00
_cell.angle_gamma   90.00
#
_symmetry.space_group_name_H-M   'P 1'
#
loop_
_entity.id
_entity.type
_entity.pdbx_description
1 polymer ?
#
loop_
_entity_poly.entity_id
_entity_poly.type
_entity_poly.pdbx_seq_one_letter_code
_entity_poly.pdbx_strand_id
1 'polypeptide(L)'
;MTLSKPVTLKEVFHLWLPLAGSWMLMGIESPMLAAFVARMATPEITLAAWGSLVYPISLVVEGPIIMLLTASTALANDLPSYKKLFKYMVAMSLILSIIHILIAFTPLFYFVAEQLMNVPKSLLDPGKIGLQIMTPWTLMIAWRRLNQGVMIKHGNSKLVAKGTLIRLITLTFVLSYGRWFTDYSGIIVGASAVALAVSAEALYAQYAVQNILKIKLSIKSESKNITRSSFAKFYLPLAVTPLASLLIHPVGSAGMSRMPEALPSLAAWPVVYGLVFITRSLGFAFNEVVVALLDRPNGKFELYRFTRILAFSTIAFLALLALTPLGRLWFQYVSGLSPELTYFSSTTLFFAILMPGYQVYQAWYSGLLVNNNQTNGISIAVMIYAVTAIIGLWIGTHFATFPGIYWAVNVFVFAGLSQTFYLRYCYKKLGDSNGKI
;
A
#
# COMPACT_ATOMS: atom_id res chain seq x y z
N MET A 1 -26.93 20.81 -24.70
CA MET A 1 -25.64 20.27 -24.20
C MET A 1 -24.79 21.44 -23.77
N THR A 2 -24.55 21.63 -22.48
CA THR A 2 -23.54 22.59 -22.01
C THR A 2 -22.19 22.12 -22.55
N LEU A 3 -21.60 22.87 -23.49
CA LEU A 3 -20.27 22.60 -24.02
C LEU A 3 -19.30 22.61 -22.85
N SER A 4 -18.83 21.44 -22.44
CA SER A 4 -17.88 21.30 -21.37
C SER A 4 -16.60 22.04 -21.75
N LYS A 5 -16.13 22.94 -20.87
CA LYS A 5 -14.94 23.75 -21.13
C LYS A 5 -13.73 22.84 -21.44
N PRO A 6 -12.86 23.21 -22.39
CA PRO A 6 -11.68 22.43 -22.70
C PRO A 6 -10.80 22.29 -21.46
N VAL A 7 -10.29 21.09 -21.24
CA VAL A 7 -9.39 20.79 -20.13
C VAL A 7 -8.09 21.57 -20.33
N THR A 8 -7.54 22.08 -19.23
CA THR A 8 -6.25 22.76 -19.20
C THR A 8 -5.30 22.04 -18.24
N LEU A 9 -3.99 22.18 -18.45
CA LEU A 9 -2.97 21.64 -17.54
C LEU A 9 -3.16 22.10 -16.09
N LYS A 10 -3.58 23.37 -15.90
CA LYS A 10 -3.87 23.95 -14.59
C LYS A 10 -5.01 23.23 -13.88
N GLU A 11 -6.06 22.89 -14.63
CA GLU A 11 -7.20 22.13 -14.10
C GLU A 11 -6.79 20.71 -13.69
N VAL A 12 -6.00 20.02 -14.53
CA VAL A 12 -5.44 18.70 -14.20
C VAL A 12 -4.62 18.75 -12.91
N PHE A 13 -3.73 19.74 -12.79
CA PHE A 13 -2.90 19.91 -11.59
C PHE A 13 -3.72 20.18 -10.32
N HIS A 14 -4.71 21.08 -10.39
CA HIS A 14 -5.54 21.40 -9.22
C HIS A 14 -6.43 20.22 -8.78
N LEU A 15 -6.88 19.39 -9.71
CA LEU A 15 -7.62 18.16 -9.37
C LEU A 15 -6.70 17.07 -8.81
N TRP A 16 -5.49 16.94 -9.36
CA TRP A 16 -4.50 15.95 -8.94
C TRP A 16 -3.89 16.23 -7.57
N LEU A 17 -3.53 17.49 -7.28
CA LEU A 17 -2.79 17.86 -6.07
C LEU A 17 -3.41 17.37 -4.75
N PRO A 18 -4.72 17.54 -4.47
CA PRO A 18 -5.31 17.04 -3.23
C PRO A 18 -5.34 15.50 -3.16
N LEU A 19 -5.48 14.82 -4.30
CA LEU A 19 -5.42 13.35 -4.36
C LEU A 19 -4.01 12.85 -4.08
N ALA A 20 -3.00 13.51 -4.66
CA ALA A 20 -1.59 13.24 -4.40
C ALA A 20 -1.25 13.43 -2.91
N GLY A 21 -1.73 14.52 -2.30
CA GLY A 21 -1.56 14.76 -0.87
C GLY A 21 -2.17 13.64 0.00
N SER A 22 -3.35 13.13 -0.36
CA SER A 22 -3.98 12.00 0.34
C SER A 22 -3.13 10.72 0.26
N TRP A 23 -2.62 10.39 -0.93
CA TRP A 23 -1.75 9.23 -1.13
C TRP A 23 -0.40 9.37 -0.41
N MET A 24 0.18 10.57 -0.36
CA MET A 24 1.38 10.85 0.41
C MET A 24 1.16 10.69 1.92
N LEU A 25 0.05 11.18 2.45
CA LEU A 25 -0.31 10.99 3.86
C LEU A 25 -0.46 9.51 4.23
N MET A 26 -0.90 8.66 3.29
CA MET A 26 -0.92 7.22 3.50
C MET A 26 0.50 6.63 3.52
N GLY A 27 1.37 7.07 2.62
CA GLY A 27 2.72 6.53 2.41
C GLY A 27 3.79 6.95 3.43
N ILE A 28 3.57 8.03 4.18
CA ILE A 28 4.59 8.57 5.09
C ILE A 28 4.81 7.74 6.37
N GLU A 29 3.87 6.85 6.71
CA GLU A 29 3.94 6.01 7.92
C GLU A 29 5.23 5.17 7.98
N SER A 30 5.58 4.48 6.89
CA SER A 30 6.76 3.58 6.89
C SER A 30 8.08 4.36 7.06
N PRO A 31 8.34 5.46 6.33
CA PRO A 31 9.49 6.33 6.60
C PRO A 31 9.53 6.89 8.02
N MET A 32 8.38 7.25 8.60
CA MET A 32 8.32 7.74 9.98
C MET A 32 8.71 6.65 10.97
N LEU A 33 8.13 5.44 10.86
CA LEU A 33 8.52 4.31 11.71
C LEU A 33 10.01 4.01 11.58
N ALA A 34 10.53 3.93 10.35
CA ALA A 34 11.93 3.67 10.09
C ALA A 34 12.85 4.68 10.77
N ALA A 35 12.50 5.97 10.68
CA ALA A 35 13.28 7.03 11.30
C ALA A 35 13.41 6.85 12.82
N PHE A 36 12.31 6.60 13.54
CA PHE A 36 12.38 6.45 14.99
C PHE A 36 13.07 5.14 15.40
N VAL A 37 12.74 4.04 14.74
CA VAL A 37 13.30 2.71 15.05
C VAL A 37 14.81 2.65 14.79
N ALA A 38 15.31 3.33 13.76
CA ALA A 38 16.74 3.36 13.45
C ALA A 38 17.59 3.96 14.59
N ARG A 39 16.97 4.71 15.51
CA ARG A 39 17.62 5.36 16.66
C ARG A 39 17.38 4.62 17.98
N MET A 40 16.84 3.40 17.92
CA MET A 40 16.60 2.53 19.07
C MET A 40 17.64 1.39 19.10
N ALA A 41 17.58 0.50 20.10
CA ALA A 41 18.51 -0.62 20.16
C ALA A 41 18.23 -1.60 19.02
N THR A 42 19.31 -2.24 18.57
CA THR A 42 19.31 -3.24 17.49
C THR A 42 18.48 -2.82 16.26
N PRO A 43 18.74 -1.63 15.68
CA PRO A 43 17.90 -1.06 14.63
C PRO A 43 17.88 -1.94 13.36
N GLU A 44 19.01 -2.55 13.01
CA GLU A 44 19.12 -3.50 11.89
C GLU A 44 18.19 -4.70 12.06
N ILE A 45 18.23 -5.35 13.23
CA ILE A 45 17.36 -6.49 13.57
C ILE A 45 15.90 -6.05 13.59
N THR A 46 15.61 -4.89 14.17
CA THR A 46 14.23 -4.39 14.27
C THR A 46 13.65 -4.07 12.90
N LEU A 47 14.37 -3.30 12.06
CA LEU A 47 13.92 -2.95 10.71
C LEU A 47 13.78 -4.20 9.85
N ALA A 48 14.71 -5.14 9.94
CA ALA A 48 14.64 -6.40 9.23
C ALA A 48 13.43 -7.23 9.69
N ALA A 49 13.22 -7.42 11.00
CA ALA A 49 12.07 -8.16 11.53
C ALA A 49 10.74 -7.49 11.14
N TRP A 50 10.67 -6.15 11.20
CA TRP A 50 9.50 -5.39 10.78
C TRP A 50 9.20 -5.57 9.30
N GLY A 51 10.19 -5.33 8.43
CA GLY A 51 10.05 -5.36 6.98
C GLY A 51 9.92 -6.76 6.39
N SER A 52 10.44 -7.79 7.07
CA SER A 52 10.47 -9.17 6.58
C SER A 52 9.36 -10.05 7.12
N LEU A 53 8.97 -9.91 8.39
CA LEU A 53 8.01 -10.78 9.07
C LEU A 53 6.75 -10.02 9.47
N VAL A 54 6.88 -9.01 10.32
CA VAL A 54 5.73 -8.38 10.98
C VAL A 54 4.78 -7.74 9.97
N TYR A 55 5.30 -6.84 9.13
CA TYR A 55 4.48 -6.13 8.15
C TYR A 55 3.95 -7.04 7.03
N PRO A 56 4.79 -7.87 6.35
CA PRO A 56 4.31 -8.73 5.26
C PRO A 56 3.28 -9.77 5.68
N ILE A 57 3.47 -10.44 6.82
CA ILE A 57 2.51 -11.44 7.32
C ILE A 57 1.20 -10.75 7.71
N SER A 58 1.28 -9.61 8.42
CA SER A 58 0.09 -8.84 8.79
C SER A 58 -0.72 -8.39 7.56
N LEU A 59 -0.05 -7.94 6.49
CA LEU A 59 -0.70 -7.55 5.23
C LEU A 59 -1.42 -8.70 4.54
N VAL A 60 -0.84 -9.91 4.52
CA VAL A 60 -1.49 -11.06 3.88
C VAL A 60 -2.73 -11.48 4.66
N VAL A 61 -2.65 -11.50 6.00
CA VAL A 61 -3.80 -11.80 6.85
C VAL A 61 -4.89 -10.73 6.70
N GLU A 62 -4.51 -9.46 6.59
CA GLU A 62 -5.42 -8.34 6.35
C GLU A 62 -6.05 -8.38 4.94
N GLY A 63 -5.33 -8.86 3.95
CA GLY A 63 -5.66 -8.73 2.53
C GLY A 63 -7.14 -8.96 2.16
N PRO A 64 -7.79 -10.04 2.64
CA PRO A 64 -9.21 -10.31 2.34
C PRO A 64 -10.18 -9.24 2.87
N ILE A 65 -9.79 -8.43 3.86
CA ILE A 65 -10.67 -7.46 4.52
C ILE A 65 -10.49 -6.02 4.02
N ILE A 66 -9.43 -5.71 3.27
CA ILE A 66 -9.12 -4.36 2.76
C ILE A 66 -10.26 -3.81 1.90
N MET A 67 -10.92 -4.70 1.15
CA MET A 67 -12.01 -4.34 0.24
C MET A 67 -13.33 -4.00 0.91
N LEU A 68 -13.41 -4.06 2.25
CA LEU A 68 -14.55 -3.53 2.98
C LEU A 68 -14.81 -2.05 2.70
N LEU A 69 -13.77 -1.28 2.39
CA LEU A 69 -13.90 0.11 1.95
C LEU A 69 -14.78 0.24 0.70
N THR A 70 -14.46 -0.54 -0.32
CA THR A 70 -15.19 -0.57 -1.59
C THR A 70 -16.60 -1.12 -1.38
N ALA A 71 -16.72 -2.21 -0.61
CA ALA A 71 -18.01 -2.82 -0.33
C ALA A 71 -18.96 -1.89 0.44
N SER A 72 -18.47 -1.18 1.44
CA SER A 72 -19.30 -0.25 2.21
C SER A 72 -19.64 1.02 1.42
N THR A 73 -18.73 1.48 0.56
CA THR A 73 -19.03 2.57 -0.38
C THR A 73 -20.17 2.20 -1.33
N ALA A 74 -20.16 0.97 -1.86
CA ALA A 74 -21.20 0.50 -2.76
C ALA A 74 -22.52 0.21 -2.04
N LEU A 75 -22.49 -0.46 -0.88
CA LEU A 75 -23.68 -1.12 -0.32
C LEU A 75 -24.27 -0.44 0.92
N ALA A 76 -23.61 0.52 1.57
CA ALA A 76 -24.13 1.18 2.78
C ALA A 76 -25.17 2.27 2.48
N ASN A 77 -26.27 1.89 1.82
CA ASN A 77 -27.36 2.81 1.44
C ASN A 77 -28.23 3.22 2.64
N ASP A 78 -28.52 2.28 3.54
CA ASP A 78 -29.36 2.49 4.72
C ASP A 78 -28.80 1.76 5.95
N LEU A 79 -29.38 2.07 7.11
CA LEU A 79 -28.96 1.51 8.39
C LEU A 79 -29.04 -0.03 8.45
N PRO A 80 -30.08 -0.70 7.91
CA PRO A 80 -30.10 -2.16 7.80
C PRO A 80 -28.92 -2.72 7.00
N SER A 81 -28.58 -2.12 5.85
CA SER A 81 -27.45 -2.53 5.02
C SER A 81 -26.13 -2.34 5.77
N TYR A 82 -25.95 -1.20 6.45
CA TYR A 82 -24.79 -0.96 7.30
C TYR A 82 -24.67 -2.01 8.42
N LYS A 83 -25.76 -2.32 9.14
CA LYS A 83 -25.75 -3.35 10.20
C LYS A 83 -25.36 -4.73 9.67
N LYS A 84 -25.78 -5.09 8.46
CA LYS A 84 -25.38 -6.35 7.80
C LYS A 84 -23.89 -6.35 7.43
N LEU A 85 -23.38 -5.26 6.87
CA LEU A 85 -21.95 -5.08 6.58
C LEU A 85 -21.12 -5.14 7.86
N PHE A 86 -21.58 -4.52 8.95
CA PHE A 86 -20.92 -4.55 10.25
C PHE A 86 -20.84 -5.97 10.81
N LYS A 87 -21.94 -6.74 10.75
CA LYS A 87 -21.93 -8.16 11.15
C LYS A 87 -20.95 -8.99 10.32
N TYR A 88 -20.89 -8.77 9.01
CA TYR A 88 -19.92 -9.44 8.14
C TYR A 88 -18.49 -9.06 8.49
N MET A 89 -18.23 -7.77 8.68
CA MET A 89 -16.94 -7.24 9.09
C MET A 89 -16.47 -7.90 10.37
N VAL A 90 -17.32 -7.98 11.41
CA VAL A 90 -16.98 -8.64 12.68
C VAL A 90 -16.68 -10.13 12.46
N ALA A 91 -17.53 -10.86 11.74
CA ALA A 91 -17.33 -12.29 11.50
C ALA A 91 -16.02 -12.58 10.76
N MET A 92 -15.73 -11.83 9.68
CA MET A 92 -14.49 -12.00 8.92
C MET A 92 -13.27 -11.56 9.72
N SER A 93 -13.38 -10.46 10.47
CA SER A 93 -12.29 -9.99 11.35
C SER A 93 -11.96 -11.03 12.40
N LEU A 94 -12.95 -11.67 13.03
CA LEU A 94 -12.72 -12.74 13.99
C LEU A 94 -11.98 -13.91 13.36
N ILE A 95 -12.38 -14.36 12.17
CA ILE A 95 -11.71 -15.47 11.46
C ILE A 95 -10.25 -15.11 11.15
N LEU A 96 -10.00 -13.93 10.58
CA LEU A 96 -8.65 -13.51 10.20
C LEU A 96 -7.79 -13.20 11.45
N SER A 97 -8.36 -12.64 12.52
CA SER A 97 -7.67 -12.47 13.80
C SER A 97 -7.32 -13.81 14.44
N ILE A 98 -8.17 -14.84 14.33
CA ILE A 98 -7.82 -16.20 14.77
C ILE A 98 -6.63 -16.73 13.97
N ILE A 99 -6.62 -16.56 12.65
CA ILE A 99 -5.47 -16.95 11.81
C ILE A 99 -4.20 -16.20 12.26
N HIS A 100 -4.29 -14.90 12.48
CA HIS A 100 -3.18 -14.09 13.01
C HIS A 100 -2.67 -14.63 14.35
N ILE A 101 -3.57 -14.89 15.29
CA ILE A 101 -3.24 -15.40 16.63
C ILE A 101 -2.60 -16.78 16.54
N LEU A 102 -3.13 -17.67 15.70
CA LEU A 102 -2.55 -18.99 15.47
C LEU A 102 -1.13 -18.88 14.94
N ILE A 103 -0.87 -17.97 13.99
CA ILE A 103 0.50 -17.74 13.51
C ILE A 103 1.37 -17.15 14.62
N ALA A 104 0.93 -16.11 15.33
CA ALA A 104 1.77 -15.35 16.26
C ALA A 104 2.06 -16.04 17.60
N PHE A 105 1.15 -16.90 18.08
CA PHE A 105 1.21 -17.50 19.43
C PHE A 105 1.48 -19.01 19.43
N THR A 106 1.55 -19.67 18.28
CA THR A 106 1.80 -21.13 18.20
C THR A 106 3.11 -21.45 17.46
N PRO A 107 3.56 -22.72 17.45
CA PRO A 107 4.71 -23.15 16.64
C PRO A 107 4.56 -22.91 15.13
N LEU A 108 3.34 -22.62 14.64
CA LEU A 108 3.10 -22.24 13.24
C LEU A 108 3.94 -21.02 12.83
N PHE A 109 4.29 -20.12 13.77
CA PHE A 109 5.23 -19.03 13.51
C PHE A 109 6.53 -19.53 12.89
N TYR A 110 7.17 -20.54 13.48
CA TYR A 110 8.48 -21.03 13.06
C TYR A 110 8.38 -21.75 11.71
N PHE A 111 7.27 -22.45 11.44
CA PHE A 111 6.99 -22.99 10.11
C PHE A 111 6.98 -21.87 9.04
N VAL A 112 6.26 -20.78 9.30
CA VAL A 112 6.18 -19.65 8.36
C VAL A 112 7.53 -18.92 8.25
N ALA A 113 8.13 -18.55 9.37
CA ALA A 113 9.33 -17.70 9.41
C ALA A 113 10.59 -18.45 8.95
N GLU A 114 10.83 -19.68 9.45
CA GLU A 114 12.02 -20.44 9.14
C GLU A 114 11.86 -21.28 7.86
N GLN A 115 10.78 -22.06 7.74
CA GLN A 115 10.68 -23.01 6.62
C GLN A 115 10.18 -22.34 5.35
N LEU A 116 9.11 -21.56 5.44
CA LEU A 116 8.53 -20.90 4.27
C LEU A 116 9.33 -19.66 3.86
N MET A 117 9.69 -18.80 4.82
CA MET A 117 10.37 -17.52 4.52
C MET A 117 11.90 -17.59 4.62
N ASN A 118 12.47 -18.56 5.32
CA ASN A 118 13.91 -18.73 5.50
C ASN A 118 14.62 -17.48 6.05
N VAL A 119 13.97 -16.78 6.98
CA VAL A 119 14.55 -15.58 7.58
C VAL A 119 15.74 -15.92 8.50
N PRO A 120 16.72 -15.01 8.66
CA PRO A 120 17.79 -15.20 9.63
C PRO A 120 17.26 -15.43 11.05
N LYS A 121 17.91 -16.33 11.80
CA LYS A 121 17.48 -16.72 13.17
C LYS A 121 17.36 -15.54 14.13
N SER A 122 18.20 -14.52 13.98
CA SER A 122 18.15 -13.29 14.77
C SER A 122 16.84 -12.49 14.63
N LEU A 123 16.04 -12.77 13.59
CA LEU A 123 14.76 -12.09 13.34
C LEU A 123 13.56 -12.81 13.95
N LEU A 124 13.72 -14.04 14.44
CA LEU A 124 12.61 -14.88 14.88
C LEU A 124 11.93 -14.33 16.13
N ASP A 125 12.68 -14.08 17.20
CA ASP A 125 12.09 -13.58 18.45
C ASP A 125 11.50 -12.17 18.28
N PRO A 126 12.22 -11.20 17.68
CA PRO A 126 11.64 -9.88 17.40
C PRO A 126 10.42 -9.97 16.47
N GLY A 127 10.48 -10.78 15.41
CA GLY A 127 9.38 -10.96 14.48
C GLY A 127 8.13 -11.54 15.14
N LYS A 128 8.30 -12.54 16.03
CA LYS A 128 7.21 -13.14 16.80
C LYS A 128 6.58 -12.12 17.75
N ILE A 129 7.40 -11.40 18.53
CA ILE A 129 6.92 -10.35 19.45
C ILE A 129 6.15 -9.27 18.68
N GLY A 130 6.70 -8.80 17.57
CA GLY A 130 6.04 -7.80 16.73
C GLY A 130 4.69 -8.27 16.19
N LEU A 131 4.59 -9.53 15.74
CA LEU A 131 3.31 -10.09 15.31
C LEU A 131 2.30 -10.24 16.46
N GLN A 132 2.74 -10.62 17.66
CA GLN A 132 1.87 -10.71 18.83
C GLN A 132 1.29 -9.34 19.19
N ILE A 133 2.11 -8.28 19.16
CA ILE A 133 1.65 -6.90 19.39
C ILE A 133 0.66 -6.45 18.31
N MET A 134 0.88 -6.88 17.06
CA MET A 134 0.02 -6.55 15.91
C MET A 134 -1.32 -7.32 15.89
N THR A 135 -1.64 -8.15 16.88
CA THR A 135 -2.92 -8.88 16.95
C THR A 135 -4.19 -8.05 16.70
N PRO A 136 -4.36 -6.80 17.21
CA PRO A 136 -5.56 -6.02 16.95
C PRO A 136 -5.62 -5.44 15.53
N TRP A 137 -4.53 -5.51 14.75
CA TRP A 137 -4.38 -4.90 13.44
C TRP A 137 -5.56 -5.20 12.51
N THR A 138 -5.82 -6.47 12.23
CA THR A 138 -6.80 -6.89 11.24
C THR A 138 -8.21 -6.40 11.56
N LEU A 139 -8.62 -6.50 12.83
CA LEU A 139 -9.92 -6.02 13.30
C LEU A 139 -10.03 -4.49 13.18
N MET A 140 -9.00 -3.76 13.60
CA MET A 140 -9.00 -2.29 13.57
C MET A 140 -8.99 -1.76 12.14
N ILE A 141 -8.23 -2.40 11.24
CA ILE A 141 -8.30 -2.08 9.81
C ILE A 141 -9.71 -2.32 9.26
N ALA A 142 -10.30 -3.48 9.52
CA ALA A 142 -11.62 -3.83 8.99
C ALA A 142 -12.69 -2.83 9.44
N TRP A 143 -12.67 -2.48 10.72
CA TRP A 143 -13.56 -1.50 11.32
C TRP A 143 -13.37 -0.12 10.68
N ARG A 144 -12.12 0.31 10.55
CA ARG A 144 -11.75 1.57 9.90
C ARG A 144 -12.21 1.63 8.44
N ARG A 145 -11.89 0.60 7.64
CA ARG A 145 -12.23 0.52 6.21
C ARG A 145 -13.73 0.54 5.97
N LEU A 146 -14.50 -0.20 6.77
CA LEU A 146 -15.97 -0.16 6.75
C LEU A 146 -16.48 1.28 6.90
N ASN A 147 -16.05 1.97 7.96
CA ASN A 147 -16.52 3.32 8.27
C ASN A 147 -16.03 4.37 7.29
N GLN A 148 -14.80 4.25 6.80
CA GLN A 148 -14.27 5.12 5.74
C GLN A 148 -15.12 5.05 4.48
N GLY A 149 -15.56 3.87 4.05
CA GLY A 149 -16.38 3.76 2.85
C GLY A 149 -17.80 4.32 3.03
N VAL A 150 -18.37 4.24 4.24
CA VAL A 150 -19.63 4.95 4.57
C VAL A 150 -19.42 6.47 4.48
N MET A 151 -18.32 6.99 5.02
CA MET A 151 -18.01 8.41 4.93
C MET A 151 -17.85 8.87 3.47
N ILE A 152 -17.16 8.10 2.64
CA ILE A 152 -16.98 8.39 1.21
C ILE A 152 -18.33 8.41 0.48
N LYS A 153 -19.14 7.37 0.63
CA LYS A 153 -20.45 7.26 -0.02
C LYS A 153 -21.35 8.46 0.25
N HIS A 154 -21.30 9.00 1.47
CA HIS A 154 -22.16 10.10 1.92
C HIS A 154 -21.49 11.48 1.80
N GLY A 155 -20.41 11.60 1.01
CA GLY A 155 -19.76 12.87 0.64
C GLY A 155 -18.81 13.45 1.69
N ASN A 156 -18.39 12.67 2.69
CA ASN A 156 -17.57 13.11 3.81
C ASN A 156 -16.11 12.60 3.74
N SER A 157 -15.51 12.58 2.54
CA SER A 157 -14.12 12.13 2.32
C SER A 157 -13.08 12.92 3.13
N LYS A 158 -13.36 14.20 3.45
CA LYS A 158 -12.50 15.02 4.33
C LYS A 158 -12.33 14.43 5.73
N LEU A 159 -13.33 13.71 6.24
CA LEU A 159 -13.22 13.03 7.54
C LEU A 159 -12.25 11.86 7.48
N VAL A 160 -12.12 11.18 6.33
CA VAL A 160 -11.11 10.12 6.13
C VAL A 160 -9.71 10.70 6.29
N ALA A 161 -9.41 11.83 5.63
CA ALA A 161 -8.11 12.49 5.73
C ALA A 161 -7.78 12.94 7.17
N LYS A 162 -8.78 13.45 7.92
CA LYS A 162 -8.61 13.77 9.36
C LYS A 162 -8.26 12.53 10.19
N GLY A 163 -8.87 11.39 9.90
CA GLY A 163 -8.52 10.12 10.54
C GLY A 163 -7.07 9.72 10.28
N THR A 164 -6.60 9.86 9.05
CA THR A 164 -5.20 9.59 8.70
C THR A 164 -4.24 10.55 9.40
N LEU A 165 -4.61 11.82 9.59
CA LEU A 165 -3.81 12.75 10.39
C LEU A 165 -3.73 12.32 11.87
N ILE A 166 -4.86 11.90 12.47
CA ILE A 166 -4.89 11.36 13.83
C ILE A 166 -3.96 10.15 13.95
N ARG A 167 -4.01 9.21 12.98
CA ARG A 167 -3.09 8.07 12.90
C ARG A 167 -1.63 8.53 12.97
N LEU A 168 -1.23 9.48 12.12
CA LEU A 168 0.16 9.95 12.06
C LEU A 168 0.59 10.68 13.32
N ILE A 169 -0.30 11.45 13.96
CA ILE A 169 -0.04 12.10 15.25
C ILE A 169 0.16 11.04 16.34
N THR A 170 -0.73 10.05 16.45
CA THR A 170 -0.61 8.96 17.41
C THR A 170 0.66 8.15 17.18
N LEU A 171 0.97 7.82 15.93
CA LEU A 171 2.20 7.12 15.54
C LEU A 171 3.43 7.90 16.03
N THR A 172 3.51 9.19 15.72
CA THR A 172 4.64 10.05 16.13
C THR A 172 4.75 10.13 17.64
N PHE A 173 3.62 10.30 18.33
CA PHE A 173 3.57 10.39 19.79
C PHE A 173 4.10 9.12 20.45
N VAL A 174 3.59 7.95 20.04
CA VAL A 174 4.01 6.66 20.61
C VAL A 174 5.48 6.36 20.27
N LEU A 175 5.95 6.64 19.05
CA LEU A 175 7.35 6.46 18.68
C LEU A 175 8.29 7.38 19.48
N SER A 176 7.89 8.64 19.70
CA SER A 176 8.69 9.63 20.43
C SER A 176 8.76 9.33 21.93
N TYR A 177 7.65 8.87 22.53
CA TYR A 177 7.56 8.59 23.96
C TYR A 177 8.02 7.17 24.30
N GLY A 178 7.76 6.19 23.44
CA GLY A 178 8.06 4.77 23.68
C GLY A 178 9.55 4.47 23.85
N ARG A 179 10.43 5.34 23.33
CA ARG A 179 11.89 5.24 23.54
C ARG A 179 12.32 5.31 25.01
N TRP A 180 11.46 5.81 25.90
CA TRP A 180 11.75 6.00 27.33
C TRP A 180 11.25 4.85 28.23
N PHE A 181 10.44 3.92 27.71
CA PHE A 181 9.71 2.92 28.54
C PHE A 181 10.14 1.47 28.33
N THR A 182 10.71 1.19 27.17
CA THR A 182 11.32 -0.10 26.88
C THR A 182 12.82 0.11 26.98
N ASP A 183 13.60 -0.89 27.39
CA ASP A 183 15.08 -0.88 27.34
C ASP A 183 15.59 -0.82 25.88
N TYR A 184 15.07 0.15 25.11
CA TYR A 184 15.27 0.43 23.71
C TYR A 184 14.83 -0.67 22.73
N SER A 185 13.90 -1.56 23.10
CA SER A 185 13.38 -2.58 22.17
C SER A 185 12.59 -1.93 21.04
N GLY A 186 13.25 -1.69 19.91
CA GLY A 186 12.68 -1.01 18.75
C GLY A 186 11.45 -1.72 18.21
N ILE A 187 11.40 -3.05 18.30
CA ILE A 187 10.27 -3.84 17.77
C ILE A 187 9.00 -3.66 18.60
N ILE A 188 9.13 -3.57 19.92
CA ILE A 188 8.00 -3.35 20.83
C ILE A 188 7.43 -1.95 20.59
N VAL A 189 8.29 -0.93 20.53
CA VAL A 189 7.87 0.45 20.30
C VAL A 189 7.28 0.64 18.92
N GLY A 190 7.94 0.14 17.87
CA GLY A 190 7.50 0.25 16.48
C GLY A 190 6.15 -0.45 16.23
N ALA A 191 6.01 -1.70 16.66
CA ALA A 191 4.76 -2.45 16.50
C ALA A 191 3.62 -1.84 17.32
N SER A 192 3.89 -1.42 18.56
CA SER A 192 2.89 -0.77 19.41
C SER A 192 2.43 0.56 18.80
N ALA A 193 3.36 1.36 18.27
CA ALA A 193 3.02 2.63 17.63
C ALA A 193 2.08 2.45 16.45
N VAL A 194 2.35 1.46 15.58
CA VAL A 194 1.50 1.17 14.42
C VAL A 194 0.15 0.60 14.83
N ALA A 195 0.12 -0.37 15.76
CA ALA A 195 -1.13 -0.95 16.26
C ALA A 195 -2.03 0.10 16.93
N LEU A 196 -1.45 0.97 17.78
CA LEU A 196 -2.18 2.05 18.46
C LEU A 196 -2.63 3.14 17.49
N ALA A 197 -1.79 3.52 16.53
CA ALA A 197 -2.13 4.53 15.53
C ALA A 197 -3.33 4.11 14.67
N VAL A 198 -3.34 2.87 14.17
CA VAL A 198 -4.47 2.33 13.41
C VAL A 198 -5.72 2.16 14.27
N SER A 199 -5.55 1.76 15.53
CA SER A 199 -6.65 1.70 16.50
C SER A 199 -7.28 3.08 16.74
N ALA A 200 -6.46 4.11 16.94
CA ALA A 200 -6.92 5.48 17.12
C ALA A 200 -7.69 6.00 15.88
N GLU A 201 -7.21 5.70 14.67
CA GLU A 201 -7.92 6.04 13.44
C GLU A 201 -9.26 5.29 13.31
N ALA A 202 -9.30 3.99 13.68
CA ALA A 202 -10.52 3.19 13.66
C ALA A 202 -11.58 3.74 14.64
N LEU A 203 -11.16 4.09 15.87
CA LEU A 203 -12.03 4.69 16.88
C LEU A 203 -12.54 6.06 16.44
N TYR A 204 -11.68 6.89 15.88
CA TYR A 204 -12.09 8.17 15.29
C TYR A 204 -13.09 7.97 14.15
N ALA A 205 -12.82 7.03 13.23
CA ALA A 205 -13.73 6.74 12.12
C ALA A 205 -15.10 6.27 12.62
N GLN A 206 -15.14 5.48 13.70
CA GLN A 206 -16.38 5.08 14.37
C GLN A 206 -17.13 6.26 14.97
N TYR A 207 -16.42 7.21 15.61
CA TYR A 207 -17.01 8.43 16.13
C TYR A 207 -17.58 9.30 15.00
N ALA A 208 -16.77 9.56 13.95
CA ALA A 208 -17.11 10.41 12.83
C ALA A 208 -18.31 9.88 12.02
N VAL A 209 -18.42 8.56 11.85
CA VAL A 209 -19.53 7.95 11.09
C VAL A 209 -20.87 8.02 11.83
N GLN A 210 -20.90 8.19 13.16
CA GLN A 210 -22.16 8.21 13.93
C GLN A 210 -23.14 9.26 13.44
N ASN A 211 -22.66 10.45 13.09
CA ASN A 211 -23.51 11.52 12.58
C ASN A 211 -24.20 11.11 11.26
N ILE A 212 -23.47 10.40 10.40
CA ILE A 212 -24.01 9.89 9.13
C ILE A 212 -25.04 8.80 9.41
N LEU A 213 -24.72 7.86 10.31
CA LEU A 213 -25.61 6.75 10.68
C LEU A 213 -26.94 7.23 11.27
N LYS A 214 -26.90 8.24 12.14
CA LYS A 214 -28.09 8.79 12.81
C LYS A 214 -28.94 9.67 11.89
N ILE A 215 -28.31 10.49 11.06
CA ILE A 215 -29.00 11.54 10.27
C ILE A 215 -29.36 11.05 8.87
N LYS A 216 -28.40 10.42 8.15
CA LYS A 216 -28.58 10.07 6.73
C LYS A 216 -29.10 8.65 6.50
N LEU A 217 -28.61 7.67 7.26
CA LEU A 217 -28.97 6.25 7.05
C LEU A 217 -30.23 5.80 7.83
N SER A 218 -30.78 6.64 8.71
CA SER A 218 -32.02 6.37 9.44
C SER A 218 -33.27 6.49 8.57
N ILE A 219 -33.16 7.15 7.41
CA ILE A 219 -34.23 7.26 6.41
C ILE A 219 -34.33 5.92 5.67
N LYS A 220 -35.49 5.28 5.77
CA LYS A 220 -35.75 3.96 5.21
C LYS A 220 -35.71 4.05 3.68
N SER A 221 -34.70 3.45 3.05
CA SER A 221 -34.66 3.28 1.60
C SER A 221 -35.20 1.89 1.23
N GLU A 222 -35.87 1.75 0.08
CA GLU A 222 -36.27 0.46 -0.50
C GLU A 222 -35.05 -0.31 -1.06
N SER A 223 -33.97 -0.44 -0.28
CA SER A 223 -32.79 -1.13 -0.76
C SER A 223 -33.05 -2.64 -0.85
N LYS A 224 -32.58 -3.25 -1.94
CA LYS A 224 -32.57 -4.71 -2.09
C LYS A 224 -31.92 -5.34 -0.86
N ASN A 225 -32.60 -6.32 -0.28
CA ASN A 225 -32.11 -7.05 0.87
C ASN A 225 -30.73 -7.67 0.58
N ILE A 226 -29.67 -7.13 1.19
CA ILE A 226 -28.36 -7.78 1.20
C ILE A 226 -28.51 -9.10 1.95
N THR A 227 -28.34 -10.23 1.26
CA THR A 227 -28.28 -11.57 1.86
C THR A 227 -26.83 -12.00 2.00
N ARG A 228 -26.52 -12.95 2.90
CA ARG A 228 -25.15 -13.48 3.05
C ARG A 228 -24.60 -14.05 1.74
N SER A 229 -25.44 -14.78 0.99
CA SER A 229 -25.07 -15.35 -0.31
C SER A 229 -24.79 -14.27 -1.36
N SER A 230 -25.66 -13.26 -1.47
CA SER A 230 -25.46 -12.14 -2.40
C SER A 230 -24.19 -11.35 -2.08
N PHE A 231 -23.95 -11.08 -0.78
CA PHE A 231 -22.74 -10.41 -0.35
C PHE A 231 -21.48 -11.23 -0.62
N ALA A 232 -21.47 -12.54 -0.32
CA ALA A 232 -20.31 -13.39 -0.59
C ALA A 232 -19.98 -13.47 -2.09
N LYS A 233 -21.00 -13.61 -2.95
CA LYS A 233 -20.84 -13.58 -4.41
C LYS A 233 -20.27 -12.26 -4.92
N PHE A 234 -20.63 -11.14 -4.29
CA PHE A 234 -20.08 -9.82 -4.61
C PHE A 234 -18.67 -9.60 -4.05
N TYR A 235 -18.42 -10.01 -2.80
CA TYR A 235 -17.23 -9.64 -2.06
C TYR A 235 -16.03 -10.55 -2.31
N LEU A 236 -16.23 -11.86 -2.45
CA LEU A 236 -15.10 -12.79 -2.60
C LEU A 236 -14.22 -12.49 -3.82
N PRO A 237 -14.75 -12.24 -5.04
CA PRO A 237 -13.90 -11.86 -6.18
C PRO A 237 -13.13 -10.56 -5.92
N LEU A 238 -13.79 -9.60 -5.28
CA LEU A 238 -13.20 -8.30 -4.94
C LEU A 238 -12.04 -8.46 -3.94
N ALA A 239 -12.23 -9.28 -2.90
CA ALA A 239 -11.26 -9.53 -1.84
C ALA A 239 -10.03 -10.32 -2.30
N VAL A 240 -10.17 -11.20 -3.29
CA VAL A 240 -9.05 -11.98 -3.83
C VAL A 240 -8.15 -11.13 -4.72
N THR A 241 -8.71 -10.16 -5.45
CA THR A 241 -7.96 -9.32 -6.40
C THR A 241 -6.73 -8.63 -5.79
N PRO A 242 -6.82 -7.92 -4.64
CA PRO A 242 -5.65 -7.28 -4.04
C PRO A 242 -4.64 -8.28 -3.45
N LEU A 243 -5.02 -9.53 -3.16
CA LEU A 243 -4.08 -10.53 -2.62
C LEU A 243 -2.90 -10.76 -3.56
N ALA A 244 -3.13 -10.75 -4.87
CA ALA A 244 -2.05 -10.89 -5.87
C ALA A 244 -0.96 -9.82 -5.68
N SER A 245 -1.35 -8.58 -5.38
CA SER A 245 -0.42 -7.49 -5.12
C SER A 245 0.19 -7.56 -3.73
N LEU A 246 -0.55 -8.00 -2.72
CA LEU A 246 -0.07 -8.05 -1.33
C LEU A 246 0.91 -9.18 -1.08
N LEU A 247 0.75 -10.31 -1.76
CA LEU A 247 1.66 -11.45 -1.69
C LEU A 247 3.09 -11.10 -2.14
N ILE A 248 3.28 -9.98 -2.87
CA ILE A 248 4.62 -9.53 -3.26
C ILE A 248 5.51 -9.23 -2.06
N HIS A 249 4.94 -8.76 -0.94
CA HIS A 249 5.71 -8.41 0.25
C HIS A 249 6.37 -9.62 0.91
N PRO A 250 5.62 -10.69 1.28
CA PRO A 250 6.24 -11.88 1.86
C PRO A 250 7.08 -12.65 0.85
N VAL A 251 6.71 -12.68 -0.45
CA VAL A 251 7.55 -13.30 -1.48
C VAL A 251 8.87 -12.54 -1.64
N GLY A 252 8.83 -11.20 -1.64
CA GLY A 252 10.02 -10.35 -1.65
C GLY A 252 10.93 -10.61 -0.45
N SER A 253 10.35 -10.67 0.75
CA SER A 253 11.04 -11.02 1.99
C SER A 253 11.67 -12.42 1.91
N ALA A 254 10.90 -13.42 1.51
CA ALA A 254 11.36 -14.80 1.40
C ALA A 254 12.45 -14.99 0.32
N GLY A 255 12.36 -14.23 -0.77
CA GLY A 255 13.37 -14.18 -1.83
C GLY A 255 14.67 -13.57 -1.32
N MET A 256 14.63 -12.37 -0.75
CA MET A 256 15.81 -11.70 -0.19
C MET A 256 16.48 -12.52 0.92
N SER A 257 15.69 -13.22 1.74
CA SER A 257 16.21 -14.06 2.83
C SER A 257 17.04 -15.26 2.34
N ARG A 258 16.88 -15.65 1.07
CA ARG A 258 17.63 -16.75 0.42
C ARG A 258 18.77 -16.26 -0.46
N MET A 259 19.01 -14.96 -0.50
CA MET A 259 20.07 -14.33 -1.30
C MET A 259 21.20 -13.84 -0.37
N PRO A 260 22.39 -13.51 -0.93
CA PRO A 260 23.48 -12.94 -0.15
C PRO A 260 23.07 -11.69 0.61
N GLU A 261 23.74 -11.43 1.74
CA GLU A 261 23.52 -10.24 2.58
C GLU A 261 22.04 -10.07 2.99
N ALA A 262 21.41 -11.17 3.41
CA ALA A 262 19.99 -11.23 3.75
C ALA A 262 19.60 -10.22 4.85
N LEU A 263 20.33 -10.20 5.97
CA LEU A 263 20.01 -9.31 7.10
C LEU A 263 20.04 -7.81 6.73
N PRO A 264 21.14 -7.25 6.17
CA PRO A 264 21.15 -5.85 5.77
C PRO A 264 20.17 -5.55 4.63
N SER A 265 19.92 -6.50 3.71
CA SER A 265 18.90 -6.36 2.67
C SER A 265 17.49 -6.19 3.25
N LEU A 266 17.11 -7.03 4.22
CA LEU A 266 15.82 -6.96 4.88
C LEU A 266 15.68 -5.70 5.76
N ALA A 267 16.77 -5.25 6.39
CA ALA A 267 16.79 -4.03 7.19
C ALA A 267 16.65 -2.76 6.34
N ALA A 268 17.30 -2.70 5.18
CA ALA A 268 17.21 -1.57 4.25
C ALA A 268 15.83 -1.51 3.55
N TRP A 269 15.20 -2.67 3.34
CA TRP A 269 13.95 -2.80 2.57
C TRP A 269 12.83 -1.83 2.99
N PRO A 270 12.36 -1.79 4.25
CA PRO A 270 11.25 -0.90 4.62
C PRO A 270 11.57 0.60 4.44
N VAL A 271 12.85 0.98 4.56
CA VAL A 271 13.29 2.37 4.45
C VAL A 271 13.32 2.81 2.99
N VAL A 272 13.94 1.99 2.12
CA VAL A 272 13.98 2.24 0.68
C VAL A 272 12.57 2.17 0.09
N TYR A 273 11.81 1.14 0.44
CA TYR A 273 10.44 0.98 0.00
C TYR A 273 9.58 2.19 0.39
N GLY A 274 9.70 2.69 1.63
CA GLY A 274 8.97 3.87 2.08
C GLY A 274 9.27 5.12 1.24
N LEU A 275 10.54 5.42 0.97
CA LEU A 275 10.93 6.57 0.14
C LEU A 275 10.44 6.41 -1.31
N VAL A 276 10.65 5.24 -1.91
CA VAL A 276 10.21 4.94 -3.27
C VAL A 276 8.67 5.00 -3.35
N PHE A 277 7.96 4.49 -2.34
CA PHE A 277 6.51 4.54 -2.29
C PHE A 277 5.98 5.99 -2.26
N ILE A 278 6.60 6.92 -1.51
CA ILE A 278 6.22 8.34 -1.54
C ILE A 278 6.26 8.88 -2.98
N THR A 279 7.35 8.63 -3.71
CA THR A 279 7.46 9.11 -5.10
C THR A 279 6.46 8.45 -6.04
N ARG A 280 6.20 7.15 -5.87
CA ARG A 280 5.20 6.41 -6.65
C ARG A 280 3.77 6.82 -6.33
N SER A 281 3.50 7.27 -5.10
CA SER A 281 2.17 7.66 -4.62
C SER A 281 1.55 8.80 -5.43
N LEU A 282 2.40 9.69 -5.96
CA LEU A 282 2.05 10.75 -6.89
C LEU A 282 1.43 10.21 -8.20
N GLY A 283 1.91 9.05 -8.67
CA GLY A 283 1.36 8.35 -9.83
C GLY A 283 0.05 7.63 -9.52
N PHE A 284 -0.09 7.01 -8.34
CA PHE A 284 -1.36 6.36 -7.95
C PHE A 284 -2.53 7.35 -7.95
N ALA A 285 -2.32 8.55 -7.41
CA ALA A 285 -3.31 9.62 -7.40
C ALA A 285 -3.78 10.06 -8.80
N PHE A 286 -2.95 9.86 -9.83
CA PHE A 286 -3.24 10.33 -11.18
C PHE A 286 -4.33 9.53 -11.89
N ASN A 287 -4.57 8.27 -11.50
CA ASN A 287 -5.55 7.42 -12.15
C ASN A 287 -6.97 8.01 -12.12
N GLU A 288 -7.39 8.53 -10.97
CA GLU A 288 -8.71 9.15 -10.77
C GLU A 288 -8.88 10.41 -11.62
N VAL A 289 -7.81 11.21 -11.77
CA VAL A 289 -7.80 12.44 -12.57
C VAL A 289 -7.98 12.13 -14.06
N VAL A 290 -7.36 11.06 -14.54
CA VAL A 290 -7.50 10.60 -15.92
C VAL A 290 -8.95 10.22 -16.19
N VAL A 291 -9.55 9.38 -15.34
CA VAL A 291 -10.95 8.95 -15.51
C VAL A 291 -11.91 10.14 -15.47
N ALA A 292 -11.69 11.13 -14.60
CA ALA A 292 -12.59 12.27 -14.44
C ALA A 292 -12.56 13.27 -15.61
N LEU A 293 -11.43 13.41 -16.31
CA LEU A 293 -11.22 14.47 -17.30
C LEU A 293 -11.09 13.97 -18.74
N LEU A 294 -11.03 12.65 -18.98
CA LEU A 294 -10.71 12.09 -20.31
C LEU A 294 -11.74 12.46 -21.38
N ASP A 295 -13.04 12.38 -21.05
CA ASP A 295 -14.15 12.61 -21.99
C ASP A 295 -14.41 14.10 -22.28
N ARG A 296 -13.73 15.01 -21.57
CA ARG A 296 -13.87 16.45 -21.81
C ARG A 296 -13.03 16.88 -23.03
N PRO A 297 -13.44 17.95 -23.75
CA PRO A 297 -12.67 18.48 -24.86
C PRO A 297 -11.23 18.77 -24.43
N ASN A 298 -10.25 18.44 -25.29
CA ASN A 298 -8.81 18.54 -25.00
C ASN A 298 -8.28 17.67 -23.83
N GLY A 299 -9.12 16.85 -23.19
CA GLY A 299 -8.77 16.03 -22.03
C GLY A 299 -7.62 15.07 -22.29
N LYS A 300 -7.72 14.24 -23.34
CA LYS A 300 -6.66 13.28 -23.72
C LYS A 300 -5.29 13.95 -23.91
N PHE A 301 -5.25 15.11 -24.57
CA PHE A 301 -4.00 15.82 -24.86
C PHE A 301 -3.35 16.37 -23.60
N GLU A 302 -4.09 17.13 -22.78
CA GLU A 302 -3.55 17.72 -21.55
C GLU A 302 -3.22 16.67 -20.49
N LEU A 303 -4.01 15.60 -20.38
CA LEU A 303 -3.71 14.49 -19.47
C LEU A 303 -2.44 13.76 -19.89
N TYR A 304 -2.22 13.51 -21.20
CA TYR A 304 -0.99 12.89 -21.66
C TYR A 304 0.23 13.81 -21.49
N ARG A 305 0.06 15.12 -21.73
CA ARG A 305 1.08 16.13 -21.44
C ARG A 305 1.46 16.12 -19.95
N PHE A 306 0.46 16.10 -19.06
CA PHE A 306 0.66 16.00 -17.62
C PHE A 306 1.33 14.68 -17.23
N THR A 307 0.94 13.55 -17.85
CA THR A 307 1.56 12.23 -17.65
C THR A 307 3.07 12.30 -17.89
N ARG A 308 3.50 12.93 -19.00
CA ARG A 308 4.93 13.09 -19.32
C ARG A 308 5.65 13.97 -18.30
N ILE A 309 5.05 15.09 -17.92
CA ILE A 309 5.63 16.01 -16.93
C ILE A 309 5.79 15.31 -15.59
N LEU A 310 4.75 14.61 -15.12
CA LEU A 310 4.74 13.92 -13.83
C LEU A 310 5.69 12.70 -13.83
N ALA A 311 5.72 11.91 -14.90
CA ALA A 311 6.65 10.79 -15.01
C ALA A 311 8.10 11.28 -15.00
N PHE A 312 8.41 12.31 -15.79
CA PHE A 312 9.74 12.90 -15.82
C PHE A 312 10.12 13.54 -14.47
N SER A 313 9.23 14.31 -13.85
CA SER A 313 9.55 15.00 -12.59
C SER A 313 9.78 14.02 -11.44
N THR A 314 9.01 12.94 -11.37
CA THR A 314 9.15 11.93 -10.31
C THR A 314 10.37 11.03 -10.52
N ILE A 315 10.71 10.67 -11.78
CA ILE A 315 11.99 10.03 -12.10
C ILE A 315 13.13 10.97 -11.76
N ALA A 316 13.08 12.23 -12.19
CA ALA A 316 14.15 13.21 -11.98
C ALA A 316 14.38 13.46 -10.48
N PHE A 317 13.31 13.54 -9.68
CA PHE A 317 13.41 13.66 -8.23
C PHE A 317 14.11 12.44 -7.59
N LEU A 318 13.70 11.22 -7.96
CA LEU A 318 14.30 10.01 -7.42
C LEU A 318 15.75 9.81 -7.91
N ALA A 319 16.04 10.16 -9.17
CA ALA A 319 17.37 10.17 -9.75
C ALA A 319 18.27 11.21 -9.07
N LEU A 320 17.76 12.38 -8.74
CA LEU A 320 18.50 13.38 -7.97
C LEU A 320 18.85 12.86 -6.57
N LEU A 321 17.95 12.14 -5.90
CA LEU A 321 18.28 11.49 -4.63
C LEU A 321 19.30 10.36 -4.80
N ALA A 322 19.19 9.54 -5.85
CA ALA A 322 20.06 8.39 -6.08
C ALA A 322 21.47 8.80 -6.54
N LEU A 323 21.57 9.71 -7.50
CA LEU A 323 22.82 10.08 -8.17
C LEU A 323 23.63 11.15 -7.44
N THR A 324 23.03 11.84 -6.45
CA THR A 324 23.71 12.88 -5.67
C THR A 324 23.87 12.43 -4.20
N PRO A 325 24.68 13.14 -3.39
CA PRO A 325 24.79 12.86 -1.96
C PRO A 325 23.48 12.99 -1.17
N LEU A 326 22.42 13.55 -1.76
CA LEU A 326 21.15 13.80 -1.09
C LEU A 326 20.48 12.51 -0.59
N GLY A 327 20.57 11.40 -1.33
CA GLY A 327 20.06 10.10 -0.86
C GLY A 327 20.80 9.62 0.38
N ARG A 328 22.13 9.77 0.40
CA ARG A 328 22.97 9.46 1.57
C ARG A 328 22.59 10.33 2.76
N LEU A 329 22.42 11.65 2.55
CA LEU A 329 21.98 12.57 3.60
C LEU A 329 20.60 12.21 4.14
N TRP A 330 19.67 11.81 3.27
CA TRP A 330 18.35 11.32 3.66
C TRP A 330 18.45 10.09 4.57
N PHE A 331 19.12 9.04 4.10
CA PHE A 331 19.21 7.79 4.85
C PHE A 331 19.99 7.94 6.16
N GLN A 332 21.06 8.75 6.17
CA GLN A 332 21.88 8.96 7.35
C GLN A 332 21.22 9.89 8.38
N TYR A 333 20.71 11.06 7.97
CA TYR A 333 20.24 12.08 8.92
C TYR A 333 18.74 12.09 9.13
N VAL A 334 17.94 11.84 8.08
CA VAL A 334 16.48 11.80 8.19
C VAL A 334 16.07 10.44 8.74
N SER A 335 16.42 9.36 8.03
CA SER A 335 16.13 8.00 8.48
C SER A 335 16.99 7.58 9.68
N GLY A 336 18.18 8.16 9.89
CA GLY A 336 18.99 7.84 11.07
C GLY A 336 19.70 6.49 10.99
N LEU A 337 19.98 5.97 9.79
CA LEU A 337 20.58 4.66 9.58
C LEU A 337 22.08 4.63 9.94
N SER A 338 22.58 3.43 10.27
CA SER A 338 24.02 3.17 10.40
C SER A 338 24.75 3.47 9.08
N PRO A 339 26.06 3.76 9.09
CA PRO A 339 26.82 4.02 7.86
C PRO A 339 26.70 2.88 6.83
N GLU A 340 26.67 1.63 7.30
CA GLU A 340 26.51 0.44 6.46
C GLU A 340 25.12 0.38 5.82
N LEU A 341 24.04 0.49 6.61
CA LEU A 341 22.68 0.51 6.07
C LEU A 341 22.42 1.72 5.18
N THR A 342 23.06 2.86 5.47
CA THR A 342 23.00 4.06 4.63
C THR A 342 23.60 3.76 3.25
N TYR A 343 24.74 3.09 3.19
CA TYR A 343 25.36 2.69 1.93
C TYR A 343 24.44 1.72 1.17
N PHE A 344 23.95 0.65 1.81
CA PHE A 344 23.02 -0.30 1.20
C PHE A 344 21.78 0.38 0.64
N SER A 345 21.15 1.27 1.43
CA SER A 345 19.91 1.96 1.05
C SER A 345 20.12 2.95 -0.09
N SER A 346 21.23 3.70 -0.05
CA SER A 346 21.58 4.67 -1.10
C SER A 346 21.87 3.96 -2.42
N THR A 347 22.66 2.87 -2.40
CA THR A 347 22.96 2.06 -3.59
C THR A 347 21.69 1.41 -4.15
N THR A 348 20.79 0.95 -3.29
CA THR A 348 19.51 0.38 -3.74
C THR A 348 18.65 1.39 -4.52
N LEU A 349 18.73 2.67 -4.15
CA LEU A 349 17.91 3.72 -4.75
C LEU A 349 18.17 3.89 -6.26
N PHE A 350 19.40 3.63 -6.72
CA PHE A 350 19.76 3.65 -8.15
C PHE A 350 18.90 2.69 -8.96
N PHE A 351 18.64 1.49 -8.43
CA PHE A 351 17.82 0.49 -9.10
C PHE A 351 16.34 0.85 -9.12
N ALA A 352 15.89 1.74 -8.24
CA ALA A 352 14.47 2.12 -8.12
C ALA A 352 14.07 3.34 -8.97
N ILE A 353 15.02 4.02 -9.64
CA ILE A 353 14.82 5.31 -10.32
C ILE A 353 13.62 5.32 -11.29
N LEU A 354 13.39 4.22 -12.00
CA LEU A 354 12.30 4.12 -13.00
C LEU A 354 10.91 3.87 -12.39
N MET A 355 10.85 3.44 -11.12
CA MET A 355 9.60 3.05 -10.47
C MET A 355 8.50 4.10 -10.48
N PRO A 356 8.74 5.34 -10.04
CA PRO A 356 7.68 6.33 -10.04
C PRO A 356 7.23 6.71 -11.45
N GLY A 357 8.13 6.72 -12.43
CA GLY A 357 7.78 7.07 -13.80
C GLY A 357 6.87 6.05 -14.47
N TYR A 358 7.19 4.76 -14.39
CA TYR A 358 6.28 3.74 -14.93
C TYR A 358 4.96 3.71 -14.16
N GLN A 359 4.95 4.03 -12.85
CA GLN A 359 3.71 4.09 -12.06
C GLN A 359 2.72 5.13 -12.62
N VAL A 360 3.22 6.28 -13.07
CA VAL A 360 2.42 7.33 -13.71
C VAL A 360 1.84 6.83 -15.05
N TYR A 361 2.64 6.13 -15.85
CA TYR A 361 2.15 5.51 -17.09
C TYR A 361 1.13 4.39 -16.84
N GLN A 362 1.32 3.57 -15.81
CA GLN A 362 0.33 2.58 -15.40
C GLN A 362 -0.99 3.25 -15.03
N ALA A 363 -0.96 4.36 -14.29
CA ALA A 363 -2.15 5.13 -13.94
C ALA A 363 -2.85 5.72 -15.17
N TRP A 364 -2.09 6.25 -16.13
CA TRP A 364 -2.59 6.73 -17.42
C TRP A 364 -3.29 5.63 -18.22
N TYR A 365 -2.62 4.51 -18.51
CA TYR A 365 -3.20 3.43 -19.29
C TYR A 365 -4.38 2.77 -18.58
N SER A 366 -4.29 2.57 -17.26
CA SER A 366 -5.41 2.04 -16.47
C SER A 366 -6.61 2.98 -16.51
N GLY A 367 -6.41 4.30 -16.43
CA GLY A 367 -7.49 5.28 -16.54
C GLY A 367 -8.16 5.27 -17.92
N LEU A 368 -7.37 5.16 -18.98
CA LEU A 368 -7.88 4.98 -20.35
C LEU A 368 -8.74 3.70 -20.46
N LEU A 369 -8.26 2.58 -19.92
CA LEU A 369 -8.99 1.30 -19.96
C LEU A 369 -10.29 1.34 -19.15
N VAL A 370 -10.28 1.97 -17.98
CA VAL A 370 -11.49 2.16 -17.15
C VAL A 370 -12.53 2.97 -17.90
N ASN A 371 -12.15 4.08 -18.54
CA ASN A 371 -13.08 4.90 -19.32
C ASN A 371 -13.72 4.14 -20.51
N ASN A 372 -13.04 3.10 -21.01
CA ASN A 372 -13.55 2.24 -22.08
C ASN A 372 -14.23 0.96 -21.55
N ASN A 373 -14.52 0.87 -20.25
CA ASN A 373 -15.10 -0.31 -19.59
C ASN A 373 -14.29 -1.62 -19.77
N GLN A 374 -12.97 -1.52 -19.97
CA GLN A 374 -12.06 -2.64 -20.25
C GLN A 374 -11.17 -2.96 -19.04
N THR A 375 -11.78 -3.33 -17.91
CA THR A 375 -11.07 -3.55 -16.64
C THR A 375 -10.31 -4.89 -16.57
N ASN A 376 -10.68 -5.88 -17.39
CA ASN A 376 -9.99 -7.18 -17.46
C ASN A 376 -8.50 -7.03 -17.83
N GLY A 377 -8.17 -6.07 -18.71
CA GLY A 377 -6.79 -5.79 -19.09
C GLY A 377 -5.93 -5.35 -17.89
N ILE A 378 -6.53 -4.63 -16.93
CA ILE A 378 -5.85 -4.17 -15.72
C ILE A 378 -5.54 -5.36 -14.81
N SER A 379 -6.51 -6.24 -14.57
CA SER A 379 -6.31 -7.44 -13.74
C SER A 379 -5.21 -8.34 -14.29
N ILE A 380 -5.20 -8.58 -15.62
CA ILE A 380 -4.14 -9.38 -16.25
C ILE A 380 -2.77 -8.69 -16.12
N ALA A 381 -2.71 -7.37 -16.27
CA ALA A 381 -1.46 -6.62 -16.09
C ALA A 381 -0.89 -6.79 -14.67
N VAL A 382 -1.73 -6.75 -13.64
CA VAL A 382 -1.34 -6.99 -12.24
C VAL A 382 -0.86 -8.44 -12.06
N MET A 383 -1.53 -9.41 -12.68
CA MET A 383 -1.07 -10.80 -12.65
C MET A 383 0.29 -10.98 -13.34
N ILE A 384 0.54 -10.30 -14.45
CA ILE A 384 1.86 -10.28 -15.11
C ILE A 384 2.92 -9.75 -14.14
N TYR A 385 2.65 -8.62 -13.46
CA TYR A 385 3.56 -8.10 -12.44
C TYR A 385 3.87 -9.15 -11.36
N ALA A 386 2.83 -9.75 -10.77
CA ALA A 386 2.99 -10.71 -9.68
C ALA A 386 3.78 -11.95 -10.12
N VAL A 387 3.42 -12.55 -11.27
CA VAL A 387 4.08 -13.75 -11.80
C VAL A 387 5.53 -13.45 -12.17
N THR A 388 5.80 -12.37 -12.90
CA THR A 388 7.17 -11.98 -13.26
C THR A 388 8.02 -11.72 -12.02
N ALA A 389 7.46 -11.08 -10.99
CA ALA A 389 8.18 -10.83 -9.76
C ALA A 389 8.44 -12.09 -8.94
N ILE A 390 7.47 -13.01 -8.83
CA ILE A 390 7.64 -14.31 -8.16
C ILE A 390 8.75 -15.12 -8.86
N ILE A 391 8.68 -15.24 -10.19
CA ILE A 391 9.68 -15.98 -10.97
C ILE A 391 11.05 -15.31 -10.83
N GLY A 392 11.13 -13.99 -10.98
CA GLY A 392 12.39 -13.26 -10.87
C GLY A 392 13.05 -13.38 -9.50
N LEU A 393 12.27 -13.34 -8.42
CA LEU A 393 12.78 -13.55 -7.06
C LEU A 393 13.22 -14.99 -6.85
N TRP A 394 12.47 -15.97 -7.35
CA TRP A 394 12.85 -17.38 -7.31
C TRP A 394 14.17 -17.63 -8.04
N ILE A 395 14.36 -17.08 -9.25
CA ILE A 395 15.65 -17.12 -9.98
C ILE A 395 16.77 -16.54 -9.10
N GLY A 396 16.52 -15.41 -8.43
CA GLY A 396 17.51 -14.80 -7.55
C GLY A 396 17.97 -15.73 -6.42
N THR A 397 17.10 -16.60 -5.89
CA THR A 397 17.49 -17.56 -4.85
C THR A 397 18.50 -18.62 -5.30
N HIS A 398 18.64 -18.83 -6.61
CA HIS A 398 19.58 -19.78 -7.19
C HIS A 398 20.83 -19.11 -7.78
N PHE A 399 20.70 -17.87 -8.28
CA PHE A 399 21.73 -17.23 -9.11
C PHE A 399 22.27 -15.90 -8.54
N ALA A 400 21.63 -15.28 -7.55
CA ALA A 400 22.09 -13.99 -7.05
C ALA A 400 23.43 -14.12 -6.33
N THR A 401 24.44 -13.42 -6.84
CA THR A 401 25.79 -13.32 -6.24
C THR A 401 26.01 -12.03 -5.45
N PHE A 402 25.01 -11.14 -5.45
CA PHE A 402 25.04 -9.82 -4.84
C PHE A 402 23.87 -9.66 -3.85
N PRO A 403 23.84 -8.59 -3.04
CA PRO A 403 22.80 -8.40 -2.02
C PRO A 403 21.37 -8.57 -2.52
N GLY A 404 20.57 -9.32 -1.77
CA GLY A 404 19.20 -9.66 -2.14
C GLY A 404 18.32 -8.46 -2.47
N ILE A 405 18.48 -7.33 -1.77
CA ILE A 405 17.69 -6.11 -2.03
C ILE A 405 17.96 -5.52 -3.42
N TYR A 406 19.20 -5.58 -3.92
CA TYR A 406 19.53 -5.09 -5.26
C TYR A 406 18.84 -5.94 -6.32
N TRP A 407 18.83 -7.27 -6.14
CA TRP A 407 18.14 -8.19 -7.03
C TRP A 407 16.63 -7.94 -7.01
N ALA A 408 16.04 -7.90 -5.81
CA ALA A 408 14.61 -7.73 -5.62
C ALA A 408 14.08 -6.43 -6.27
N VAL A 409 14.78 -5.30 -6.09
CA VAL A 409 14.37 -4.03 -6.68
C VAL A 409 14.44 -4.05 -8.20
N ASN A 410 15.49 -4.63 -8.79
CA ASN A 410 15.57 -4.80 -10.25
C ASN A 410 14.44 -5.69 -10.79
N VAL A 411 14.13 -6.79 -10.10
CA VAL A 411 13.00 -7.66 -10.44
C VAL A 411 11.68 -6.88 -10.39
N PHE A 412 11.45 -6.06 -9.36
CA PHE A 412 10.25 -5.24 -9.26
C PHE A 412 10.17 -4.17 -10.35
N VAL A 413 11.30 -3.58 -10.76
CA VAL A 413 11.32 -2.67 -11.92
C VAL A 413 10.97 -3.41 -13.20
N PHE A 414 11.58 -4.56 -13.45
CA PHE A 414 11.31 -5.35 -14.64
C PHE A 414 9.85 -5.82 -14.71
N ALA A 415 9.30 -6.29 -13.60
CA ALA A 415 7.88 -6.64 -13.47
C ALA A 415 6.98 -5.42 -13.71
N GLY A 416 7.33 -4.26 -13.14
CA GLY A 416 6.60 -3.00 -13.31
C GLY A 416 6.59 -2.49 -14.76
N LEU A 417 7.72 -2.61 -15.46
CA LEU A 417 7.83 -2.29 -16.89
C LEU A 417 7.00 -3.28 -17.72
N SER A 418 7.08 -4.58 -17.43
CA SER A 418 6.28 -5.62 -18.11
C SER A 418 4.78 -5.35 -17.99
N GLN A 419 4.31 -5.03 -16.78
CA GLN A 419 2.93 -4.59 -16.53
C GLN A 419 2.58 -3.34 -17.37
N THR A 420 3.47 -2.36 -17.44
CA THR A 420 3.24 -1.11 -18.18
C THR A 420 3.15 -1.34 -19.69
N PHE A 421 4.03 -2.18 -20.25
CA PHE A 421 3.99 -2.55 -21.67
C PHE A 421 2.71 -3.31 -22.02
N TYR A 422 2.26 -4.21 -21.15
CA TYR A 422 1.01 -4.92 -21.36
C TYR A 422 -0.21 -3.99 -21.32
N LEU A 423 -0.27 -3.06 -20.35
CA LEU A 423 -1.34 -2.04 -20.31
C LEU A 423 -1.36 -1.19 -21.59
N ARG A 424 -0.19 -0.79 -22.10
CA ARG A 424 -0.07 -0.09 -23.38
C ARG A 424 -0.57 -0.94 -24.55
N TYR A 425 -0.23 -2.22 -24.58
CA TYR A 425 -0.70 -3.16 -25.61
C TYR A 425 -2.23 -3.28 -25.60
N CYS A 426 -2.85 -3.48 -24.43
CA CYS A 426 -4.31 -3.51 -24.29
C CYS A 426 -4.96 -2.23 -24.83
N TYR A 427 -4.40 -1.07 -24.51
CA TYR A 427 -4.89 0.20 -25.02
C TYR A 427 -4.78 0.31 -26.55
N LYS A 428 -3.65 -0.08 -27.15
CA LYS A 428 -3.48 -0.04 -28.61
C LYS A 428 -4.50 -0.93 -29.33
N LYS A 429 -4.74 -2.13 -28.81
CA LYS A 429 -5.72 -3.07 -29.37
C LYS A 429 -7.14 -2.47 -29.44
N LEU A 430 -7.51 -1.59 -28.50
CA LEU A 430 -8.79 -0.87 -28.54
C LEU A 430 -8.87 0.16 -29.68
N GLY A 431 -7.74 0.77 -30.04
CA GLY A 431 -7.65 1.69 -31.17
C GLY A 431 -7.86 0.98 -32.50
N ASP A 432 -7.25 -0.21 -32.65
CA ASP A 432 -7.41 -1.05 -33.84
C ASP A 432 -8.84 -1.59 -33.99
N SER A 433 -9.51 -1.94 -32.89
CA SER A 433 -10.91 -2.42 -32.93
C SER A 433 -11.94 -1.33 -33.17
N ASN A 434 -11.64 -0.07 -32.81
CA ASN A 434 -12.57 1.07 -32.95
C ASN A 434 -12.26 1.95 -34.17
N GLY A 435 -11.31 1.56 -35.04
CA GLY A 435 -10.94 2.30 -36.25
C GLY A 435 -10.48 3.75 -35.99
N LYS A 436 -9.96 4.05 -34.78
CA LYS A 436 -9.56 5.39 -34.35
C LYS A 436 -8.10 5.43 -33.90
N ILE A 437 -7.20 5.02 -34.80
CA ILE A 437 -5.78 5.41 -34.72
C ILE A 437 -5.48 6.32 -35.90
#